data_AF-A0A947M331-F1
#
_entry.id   AF-A0A947M331-F1
#
_cell.length_a   1.000
_cell.length_b   1.000
_cell.length_c   1.000
_cell.angle_alpha   90.00
_cell.angle_beta   90.00
_cell.angle_gamma   90.00
#
_symmetry.space_group_name_H-M   'P 1'
#
loop_
_entity.id
_entity.type
_entity.pdbx_description
1 polymer ?
#
loop_
_entity_poly.entity_id
_entity_poly.type
_entity_poly.pdbx_seq_one_letter_code
_entity_poly.pdbx_strand_id
1 'polypeptide(L)'
;MKKQSLFILSACAVLTLSACKKEEQATAPAPAPAATSVVLPDGMPPQPEASVIALPPHKAPASPAPSVALQKNGQPVDPYCFVQTWEQNVNAAIIDLNACEDADNVRVADSDQYTPSDGFVGTAYRPAGADAENMPAHAYIEYKYLGDVDGDAAVLIRESGGGTGQFTSLYLFKRVDDTLQVTRNIAGGDRCNGGIESAALSDGALRYSINLTPMALYAQGGGRTDGMDVEDLPDCATCCYAQAHYNNETLESISLDSDLPNLLSQRTLGGADAASCFDTIVQGNITAGETNFTPEQLAAFTTRIQTTCLSATAPADTAPAADITTDSALPSATP
;
A
#
# COMPACT_ATOMS: atom_id res chain seq x y z
N MET A 1 -46.59 16.42 24.30
CA MET A 1 -46.77 15.97 22.90
C MET A 1 -45.98 14.68 22.72
N LYS A 2 -46.67 13.55 22.57
CA LYS A 2 -46.09 12.20 22.46
C LYS A 2 -45.65 11.96 21.02
N LYS A 3 -44.36 11.66 20.78
CA LYS A 3 -43.88 11.15 19.48
C LYS A 3 -43.89 9.63 19.53
N GLN A 4 -44.73 9.02 18.70
CA GLN A 4 -44.77 7.59 18.45
C GLN A 4 -43.71 7.27 17.39
N SER A 5 -42.81 6.34 17.72
CA SER A 5 -41.91 5.70 16.76
C SER A 5 -42.66 4.57 16.06
N LEU A 6 -42.71 4.62 14.73
CA LEU A 6 -43.32 3.61 13.88
C LEU A 6 -42.23 2.63 13.45
N PHE A 7 -42.28 1.39 13.96
CA PHE A 7 -41.48 0.26 13.50
C PHE A 7 -42.16 -0.36 12.28
N ILE A 8 -41.46 -0.44 11.14
CA ILE A 8 -41.88 -1.23 9.99
C ILE A 8 -41.10 -2.55 10.03
N LEU A 9 -41.80 -3.63 10.36
CA LEU A 9 -41.34 -5.01 10.20
C LEU A 9 -41.37 -5.36 8.70
N SER A 10 -40.20 -5.63 8.11
CA SER A 10 -40.10 -6.26 6.80
C SER A 10 -40.10 -7.78 6.97
N ALA A 11 -41.02 -8.44 6.28
CA ALA A 11 -41.26 -9.87 6.35
C ALA A 11 -40.23 -10.66 5.55
N CYS A 12 -39.59 -11.65 6.18
CA CYS A 12 -38.82 -12.69 5.51
C CYS A 12 -39.74 -13.58 4.67
N ALA A 13 -39.56 -13.54 3.34
CA ALA A 13 -40.06 -14.58 2.45
C ALA A 13 -39.07 -15.74 2.43
N VAL A 14 -39.50 -16.88 2.96
CA VAL A 14 -38.84 -18.18 2.88
C VAL A 14 -39.07 -18.73 1.46
N LEU A 15 -38.01 -18.80 0.66
CA LEU A 15 -38.01 -19.51 -0.63
C LEU A 15 -36.95 -20.61 -0.58
N THR A 16 -37.44 -21.84 -0.68
CA THR A 16 -36.73 -23.11 -0.71
C THR A 16 -35.83 -23.21 -1.95
N LEU A 17 -34.50 -23.26 -1.76
CA LEU A 17 -33.57 -23.72 -2.79
C LEU A 17 -33.52 -25.25 -2.78
N SER A 18 -34.12 -25.85 -3.80
CA SER A 18 -33.83 -27.22 -4.23
C SER A 18 -33.40 -27.18 -5.70
N ALA A 19 -32.37 -27.98 -5.99
CA ALA A 19 -31.87 -28.36 -7.32
C ALA A 19 -31.01 -27.33 -8.08
N CYS A 20 -29.71 -27.32 -7.78
CA CYS A 20 -28.66 -27.12 -8.78
C CYS A 20 -27.42 -27.94 -8.38
N LYS A 21 -27.50 -29.27 -8.52
CA LYS A 21 -26.34 -30.15 -8.42
C LYS A 21 -25.87 -30.41 -9.85
N LYS A 22 -24.93 -29.59 -10.33
CA LYS A 22 -24.25 -29.81 -11.60
C LYS A 22 -22.98 -30.60 -11.31
N GLU A 23 -22.94 -31.84 -11.79
CA GLU A 23 -21.76 -32.70 -11.78
C GLU A 23 -20.63 -32.01 -12.56
N GLU A 24 -19.57 -31.64 -11.85
CA GLU A 24 -18.32 -31.19 -12.42
C GLU A 24 -17.43 -32.43 -12.59
N GLN A 25 -17.39 -32.97 -13.82
CA GLN A 25 -16.45 -34.02 -14.17
C GLN A 25 -15.06 -33.38 -14.31
N ALA A 26 -14.17 -33.70 -13.37
CA ALA A 26 -12.77 -33.33 -13.41
C ALA A 26 -12.09 -34.03 -14.61
N THR A 27 -11.84 -33.28 -15.68
CA THR A 27 -10.92 -33.69 -16.74
C THR A 27 -9.48 -33.59 -16.24
N ALA A 28 -8.71 -34.67 -16.39
CA ALA A 28 -7.29 -34.70 -16.03
C ALA A 28 -6.50 -33.62 -16.80
N PRO A 29 -5.50 -32.98 -16.17
CA PRO A 29 -4.69 -31.95 -16.82
C PRO A 29 -3.89 -32.55 -17.98
N ALA A 30 -3.87 -31.84 -19.10
CA ALA A 30 -3.05 -32.19 -20.26
C ALA A 30 -1.55 -32.15 -19.91
N PRO A 31 -0.72 -33.03 -20.51
CA PRO A 31 0.72 -33.03 -20.28
C PRO A 31 1.35 -31.71 -20.75
N ALA A 32 2.27 -31.18 -19.93
CA ALA A 32 3.01 -29.96 -20.23
C ALA A 32 3.80 -30.08 -21.55
N PRO A 33 3.84 -29.04 -22.39
CA PRO A 33 4.65 -29.04 -23.60
C PRO A 33 6.14 -29.10 -23.24
N ALA A 34 6.91 -29.84 -24.03
CA ALA A 34 8.34 -29.97 -23.88
C ALA A 34 9.04 -28.60 -24.03
N ALA A 35 9.92 -28.28 -23.08
CA ALA A 35 10.72 -27.06 -23.10
C ALA A 35 11.56 -26.99 -24.39
N THR A 36 11.30 -25.96 -25.19
CA THR A 36 12.09 -25.67 -26.38
C THR A 36 13.26 -24.78 -25.96
N SER A 37 14.48 -25.28 -26.13
CA SER A 37 15.70 -24.53 -25.83
C SER A 37 15.84 -23.35 -26.79
N VAL A 38 15.69 -22.13 -26.28
CA VAL A 38 15.91 -20.90 -27.04
C VAL A 38 17.41 -20.63 -27.05
N VAL A 39 18.03 -20.78 -28.22
CA VAL A 39 19.40 -20.33 -28.48
C VAL A 39 19.37 -18.82 -28.69
N LEU A 40 19.93 -18.06 -27.76
CA LEU A 40 20.11 -16.61 -27.90
C LEU A 40 21.18 -16.32 -28.96
N PRO A 41 20.97 -15.34 -29.86
CA PRO A 41 21.99 -14.95 -30.84
C PRO A 41 23.13 -14.17 -30.18
N ASP A 42 24.36 -14.58 -30.46
CA ASP A 42 25.58 -13.84 -30.13
C ASP A 42 25.63 -12.51 -30.89
N GLY A 43 25.83 -11.40 -30.18
CA GLY A 43 26.29 -10.14 -30.80
C GLY A 43 25.55 -8.85 -30.46
N MET A 44 25.06 -8.66 -29.23
CA MET A 44 24.57 -7.35 -28.81
C MET A 44 25.76 -6.43 -28.43
N PRO A 45 25.87 -5.22 -29.02
CA PRO A 45 26.91 -4.27 -28.65
C PRO A 45 26.71 -3.78 -27.20
N PRO A 46 27.81 -3.44 -26.49
CA PRO A 46 27.70 -2.92 -25.13
C PRO A 46 26.87 -1.63 -25.12
N GLN A 47 25.81 -1.63 -24.32
CA GLN A 47 24.99 -0.45 -24.06
C GLN A 47 25.84 0.59 -23.30
N PRO A 48 25.68 1.89 -23.57
CA PRO A 48 26.32 2.94 -22.79
C PRO A 48 25.85 2.84 -21.34
N GLU A 49 26.79 2.80 -20.40
CA GLU A 49 26.50 2.75 -18.97
C GLU A 49 25.73 4.01 -18.56
N ALA A 50 24.42 3.88 -18.36
CA ALA A 50 23.63 4.88 -17.67
C ALA A 50 24.21 5.01 -16.25
N SER A 51 24.75 6.18 -15.91
CA SER A 51 25.12 6.50 -14.53
C SER A 51 23.85 6.57 -13.69
N VAL A 52 23.43 5.41 -13.18
CA VAL A 52 22.49 5.31 -12.07
C VAL A 52 23.22 5.88 -10.87
N ILE A 53 22.82 7.07 -10.41
CA ILE A 53 23.20 7.55 -9.08
C ILE A 53 22.45 6.65 -8.10
N ALA A 54 22.99 5.45 -7.86
CA ALA A 54 22.54 4.59 -6.78
C ALA A 54 22.82 5.35 -5.49
N LEU A 55 21.76 5.74 -4.77
CA LEU A 55 21.93 6.20 -3.39
C LEU A 55 22.72 5.11 -2.66
N PRO A 56 23.84 5.45 -2.00
CA PRO A 56 24.65 4.45 -1.31
C PRO A 56 23.77 3.70 -0.31
N PRO A 57 23.95 2.39 -0.13
CA PRO A 57 23.23 1.62 0.87
C PRO A 57 23.62 2.18 2.25
N HIS A 58 22.80 3.08 2.77
CA HIS A 58 22.94 3.57 4.13
C HIS A 58 22.65 2.38 5.05
N LYS A 59 23.69 1.87 5.72
CA LYS A 59 23.51 0.96 6.84
C LYS A 59 22.56 1.64 7.82
N ALA A 60 21.34 1.12 7.91
CA ALA A 60 20.31 1.70 8.75
C ALA A 60 20.87 1.81 10.18
N PRO A 61 20.82 2.99 10.81
CA PRO A 61 21.20 3.11 12.22
C PRO A 61 20.33 2.16 13.05
N ALA A 62 20.89 1.63 14.15
CA ALA A 62 20.12 0.84 15.10
C ALA A 62 18.85 1.62 15.49
N SER A 63 17.70 0.94 15.55
CA SER A 63 16.44 1.59 15.91
C SER A 63 16.62 2.39 17.20
N PRO A 64 16.18 3.65 17.26
CA PRO A 64 16.21 4.41 18.49
C PRO A 64 15.39 3.67 19.56
N ALA A 65 15.78 3.81 20.83
CA ALA A 65 14.94 3.35 21.92
C ALA A 65 13.54 3.99 21.78
N PRO A 66 12.45 3.25 22.04
CA PRO A 66 11.10 3.79 21.90
C PRO A 66 10.96 5.09 22.70
N SER A 67 10.35 6.11 22.08
CA SER A 67 9.96 7.35 22.78
C SER A 67 9.21 7.01 24.07
N VAL A 68 9.30 7.89 25.07
CA VAL A 68 8.47 7.79 26.29
C VAL A 68 6.98 7.73 25.92
N ALA A 69 6.59 8.34 24.80
CA ALA A 69 5.23 8.25 24.26
C ALA A 69 4.80 6.81 23.93
N LEU A 70 5.73 5.95 23.52
CA LEU A 70 5.49 4.55 23.14
C LEU A 70 5.94 3.59 24.23
N GLN A 71 5.82 4.01 25.48
CA GLN A 71 6.03 3.15 26.65
C GLN A 71 4.83 3.16 27.59
N LYS A 72 4.52 1.99 28.15
CA LYS A 72 3.57 1.80 29.26
C LYS A 72 4.32 1.15 30.41
N ASN A 73 4.37 1.82 31.56
CA ASN A 73 5.12 1.34 32.74
C ASN A 73 6.59 1.00 32.46
N GLY A 74 7.24 1.78 31.59
CA GLY A 74 8.65 1.59 31.20
C GLY A 74 8.91 0.41 30.26
N GLN A 75 7.85 -0.26 29.78
CA GLN A 75 7.91 -1.27 28.72
C GLN A 75 7.38 -0.69 27.40
N PRO A 76 7.83 -1.18 26.23
CA PRO A 76 7.24 -0.80 24.96
C PRO A 76 5.72 -1.00 24.96
N VAL A 77 4.99 -0.11 24.28
CA VAL A 77 3.57 -0.32 24.03
C VAL A 77 3.36 -1.65 23.34
N ASP A 78 2.32 -2.33 23.77
CA ASP A 78 1.94 -3.60 23.19
C ASP A 78 1.59 -3.45 21.70
N PRO A 79 2.24 -4.18 20.77
CA PRO A 79 1.94 -4.05 19.34
C PRO A 79 0.46 -4.24 19.02
N TYR A 80 -0.25 -5.06 19.78
CA TYR A 80 -1.66 -5.33 19.54
C TYR A 80 -2.57 -4.10 19.79
N CYS A 81 -2.11 -3.11 20.56
CA CYS A 81 -2.82 -1.84 20.72
C CYS A 81 -3.10 -1.15 19.37
N PHE A 82 -2.23 -1.37 18.38
CA PHE A 82 -2.31 -0.69 17.10
C PHE A 82 -3.35 -1.27 16.12
N VAL A 83 -3.91 -2.45 16.39
CA VAL A 83 -4.99 -3.03 15.57
C VAL A 83 -6.19 -2.08 15.50
N GLN A 84 -6.45 -1.32 16.56
CA GLN A 84 -7.53 -0.32 16.64
C GLN A 84 -7.41 0.80 15.61
N THR A 85 -6.21 1.04 15.05
CA THR A 85 -6.01 2.08 14.03
C THR A 85 -6.67 1.73 12.70
N TRP A 86 -6.89 0.44 12.42
CA TRP A 86 -7.53 -0.01 11.19
C TRP A 86 -9.07 0.14 11.22
N GLU A 87 -9.68 -0.11 12.38
CA GLU A 87 -11.14 -0.18 12.51
C GLU A 87 -11.79 1.19 12.69
N GLN A 88 -11.05 2.16 13.23
CA GLN A 88 -11.55 3.50 13.48
C GLN A 88 -11.17 4.42 12.33
N ASN A 89 -12.06 5.36 11.97
CA ASN A 89 -11.72 6.44 11.03
C ASN A 89 -10.36 7.06 11.43
N VAL A 90 -9.33 6.77 10.63
CA VAL A 90 -7.90 6.92 10.96
C VAL A 90 -7.49 8.32 11.42
N ASN A 91 -8.25 9.36 11.06
CA ASN A 91 -7.89 10.76 11.32
C ASN A 91 -8.21 11.26 12.73
N ALA A 92 -8.76 10.42 13.62
CA ALA A 92 -9.01 10.77 15.02
C ALA A 92 -9.04 9.57 15.96
N ALA A 93 -8.39 8.46 15.58
CA ALA A 93 -8.38 7.25 16.40
C ALA A 93 -7.69 7.55 17.75
N ILE A 94 -8.35 7.12 18.82
CA ILE A 94 -7.81 7.17 20.19
C ILE A 94 -7.64 5.72 20.63
N ILE A 95 -6.40 5.34 20.88
CA ILE A 95 -6.03 4.01 21.35
C ILE A 95 -5.90 4.07 22.86
N ASP A 96 -6.80 3.38 23.58
CA ASP A 96 -6.65 3.19 25.03
C ASP A 96 -5.63 2.09 25.30
N LEU A 97 -4.49 2.45 25.90
CA LEU A 97 -3.43 1.47 26.17
C LEU A 97 -3.81 0.48 27.27
N ASN A 98 -4.91 0.71 28.00
CA ASN A 98 -5.46 -0.25 28.96
C ASN A 98 -6.40 -1.27 28.30
N ALA A 99 -6.75 -1.10 27.03
CA ALA A 99 -7.69 -1.93 26.30
C ALA A 99 -7.06 -2.53 25.02
N CYS A 100 -5.83 -3.03 25.11
CA CYS A 100 -5.12 -3.65 23.98
C CYS A 100 -5.33 -5.17 23.89
N GLU A 101 -6.37 -5.69 24.54
CA GLU A 101 -6.75 -7.09 24.45
C GLU A 101 -8.06 -7.18 23.67
N ASP A 102 -8.16 -8.16 22.79
CA ASP A 102 -9.37 -8.49 22.06
C ASP A 102 -9.79 -9.90 22.44
N ALA A 103 -11.07 -10.08 22.82
CA ALA A 103 -11.61 -11.38 23.16
C ALA A 103 -11.70 -12.33 21.95
N ASP A 104 -11.76 -11.75 20.74
CA ASP A 104 -11.87 -12.49 19.49
C ASP A 104 -10.51 -12.92 18.93
N ASN A 105 -9.39 -12.54 19.58
CA ASN A 105 -8.05 -12.90 19.15
C ASN A 105 -7.19 -13.37 20.33
N VAL A 106 -6.44 -14.45 20.11
CA VAL A 106 -5.48 -14.98 21.08
C VAL A 106 -4.07 -14.80 20.57
N ARG A 107 -3.16 -14.36 21.44
CA ARG A 107 -1.75 -14.27 21.11
C ARG A 107 -1.18 -15.66 20.89
N VAL A 108 -0.38 -15.79 19.84
CA VAL A 108 0.43 -16.98 19.65
C VAL A 108 1.61 -16.82 20.61
N ALA A 109 1.79 -17.77 21.53
CA ALA A 109 2.93 -17.75 22.43
C ALA A 109 4.24 -17.72 21.61
N ASP A 110 5.30 -17.16 22.19
CA ASP A 110 6.63 -16.97 21.56
C ASP A 110 7.34 -18.28 21.11
N SER A 111 6.62 -19.40 20.96
CA SER A 111 7.16 -20.63 20.37
C SER A 111 7.54 -20.38 18.91
N ASP A 112 8.84 -20.35 18.61
CA ASP A 112 9.58 -20.53 17.35
C ASP A 112 9.00 -20.05 15.98
N GLN A 113 7.81 -19.46 15.91
CA GLN A 113 7.01 -19.35 14.69
C GLN A 113 6.86 -17.91 14.19
N TYR A 114 7.15 -16.92 15.02
CA TYR A 114 7.19 -15.52 14.62
C TYR A 114 8.34 -14.80 15.31
N THR A 115 9.11 -14.06 14.53
CA THR A 115 10.14 -13.15 15.02
C THR A 115 9.90 -11.81 14.35
N PRO A 116 9.69 -10.73 15.13
CA PRO A 116 9.54 -9.40 14.56
C PRO A 116 10.73 -9.04 13.66
N SER A 117 10.46 -8.24 12.64
CA SER A 117 11.51 -7.70 11.76
C SER A 117 12.58 -6.93 12.56
N ASP A 118 13.79 -6.79 11.99
CA ASP A 118 14.88 -6.08 12.67
C ASP A 118 14.48 -4.65 13.06
N GLY A 119 14.63 -4.35 14.37
CA GLY A 119 14.28 -3.07 14.94
C GLY A 119 12.78 -2.81 15.11
N PHE A 120 11.92 -3.81 14.93
CA PHE A 120 10.49 -3.77 15.23
C PHE A 120 10.17 -4.40 16.58
N VAL A 121 9.08 -3.94 17.20
CA VAL A 121 8.41 -4.61 18.32
C VAL A 121 7.13 -5.21 17.75
N GLY A 122 6.96 -6.53 17.88
CA GLY A 122 5.86 -7.23 17.22
C GLY A 122 5.29 -8.38 18.03
N THR A 123 4.09 -8.81 17.66
CA THR A 123 3.44 -10.01 18.19
C THR A 123 2.65 -10.72 17.09
N ALA A 124 2.57 -12.05 17.19
CA ALA A 124 1.68 -12.85 16.36
C ALA A 124 0.40 -13.18 17.13
N TYR A 125 -0.71 -13.26 16.39
CA TYR A 125 -2.03 -13.56 16.94
C TYR A 125 -2.82 -14.47 15.99
N ARG A 126 -3.96 -14.94 16.48
CA ARG A 126 -4.93 -15.71 15.70
C ARG A 126 -6.34 -15.48 16.24
N PRO A 127 -7.40 -15.68 15.43
CA PRO A 127 -8.75 -15.67 15.95
C PRO A 127 -8.95 -16.69 17.06
N ALA A 128 -9.72 -16.32 18.09
CA ALA A 128 -10.09 -17.21 19.17
C ALA A 128 -10.84 -18.42 18.62
N GLY A 129 -10.37 -19.63 18.96
CA GLY A 129 -10.94 -20.89 18.47
C GLY A 129 -10.48 -21.32 17.07
N ALA A 130 -9.68 -20.52 16.35
CA ALA A 130 -9.01 -20.98 15.14
C ALA A 130 -7.93 -22.02 15.51
N ASP A 131 -7.94 -23.18 14.85
CA ASP A 131 -6.87 -24.16 15.00
C ASP A 131 -5.58 -23.64 14.36
N ALA A 132 -4.46 -23.75 15.07
CA ALA A 132 -3.16 -23.30 14.58
C ALA A 132 -2.74 -24.07 13.32
N GLU A 133 -3.14 -25.35 13.20
CA GLU A 133 -2.83 -26.16 12.02
C GLU A 133 -3.55 -25.70 10.74
N ASN A 134 -4.66 -24.98 10.88
CA ASN A 134 -5.51 -24.55 9.77
C ASN A 134 -5.23 -23.11 9.30
N MET A 135 -4.24 -22.42 9.87
CA MET A 135 -3.83 -21.10 9.41
C MET A 135 -2.53 -21.20 8.61
N PRO A 136 -2.56 -20.94 7.28
CA PRO A 136 -1.38 -21.09 6.42
C PRO A 136 -0.28 -20.07 6.75
N ALA A 137 -0.63 -18.96 7.39
CA ALA A 137 0.27 -17.96 7.93
C ALA A 137 -0.28 -17.40 9.24
N HIS A 138 0.59 -17.06 10.18
CA HIS A 138 0.19 -16.37 11.40
C HIS A 138 -0.21 -14.93 11.08
N ALA A 139 -1.30 -14.46 11.70
CA ALA A 139 -1.55 -13.04 11.74
C ALA A 139 -0.49 -12.39 12.64
N TYR A 140 -0.05 -11.20 12.27
CA TYR A 140 0.93 -10.45 13.04
C TYR A 140 0.66 -8.96 12.97
N ILE A 141 1.16 -8.27 13.98
CA ILE A 141 1.28 -6.81 13.98
C ILE A 141 2.60 -6.44 14.63
N GLU A 142 3.35 -5.57 13.96
CA GLU A 142 4.61 -5.04 14.45
C GLU A 142 4.72 -3.56 14.15
N TYR A 143 5.45 -2.85 15.00
CA TYR A 143 5.71 -1.44 14.79
C TYR A 143 7.18 -1.09 15.02
N LYS A 144 7.61 -0.02 14.38
CA LYS A 144 8.92 0.57 14.52
C LYS A 144 8.78 2.07 14.77
N TYR A 145 9.32 2.51 15.89
CA TYR A 145 9.47 3.93 16.19
C TYR A 145 10.61 4.51 15.35
N LEU A 146 10.31 5.58 14.61
CA LEU A 146 11.25 6.22 13.69
C LEU A 146 11.94 7.45 14.30
N GLY A 147 11.31 8.06 15.31
CA GLY A 147 11.72 9.33 15.91
C GLY A 147 10.51 10.24 16.14
N ASP A 148 10.74 11.43 16.67
CA ASP A 148 9.68 12.42 16.88
C ASP A 148 9.68 13.46 15.76
N VAL A 149 8.50 13.78 15.22
CA VAL A 149 8.25 14.86 14.25
C VAL A 149 7.37 15.88 14.93
N ASP A 150 7.89 17.10 15.14
CA ASP A 150 7.17 18.18 15.84
C ASP A 150 6.62 17.80 17.23
N GLY A 151 7.28 16.84 17.89
CA GLY A 151 6.91 16.33 19.22
C GLY A 151 5.93 15.14 19.21
N ASP A 152 5.43 14.73 18.03
CA ASP A 152 4.62 13.52 17.88
C ASP A 152 5.50 12.34 17.44
N ALA A 153 5.23 11.16 17.96
CA ALA A 153 6.00 9.96 17.65
C ALA A 153 5.63 9.43 16.25
N ALA A 154 6.60 9.40 15.34
CA ALA A 154 6.45 8.77 14.03
C ALA A 154 6.61 7.25 14.15
N VAL A 155 5.59 6.50 13.73
CA VAL A 155 5.53 5.04 13.88
C VAL A 155 5.16 4.40 12.56
N LEU A 156 6.04 3.52 12.08
CA LEU A 156 5.76 2.61 10.98
C LEU A 156 5.16 1.32 11.55
N ILE A 157 3.98 0.94 11.08
CA ILE A 157 3.26 -0.28 11.47
C ILE A 157 3.23 -1.22 10.26
N ARG A 158 3.42 -2.51 10.51
CA ARG A 158 3.26 -3.59 9.55
C ARG A 158 2.36 -4.66 10.13
N GLU A 159 1.44 -5.17 9.33
CA GLU A 159 0.50 -6.17 9.79
C GLU A 159 0.02 -7.11 8.68
N SER A 160 -0.41 -8.28 9.11
CA SER A 160 -1.16 -9.22 8.28
C SER A 160 -2.19 -9.94 9.13
N GLY A 161 -3.40 -10.10 8.61
CA GLY A 161 -4.44 -10.91 9.24
C GLY A 161 -4.28 -12.43 9.04
N GLY A 162 -3.13 -12.91 8.53
CA GLY A 162 -2.91 -14.32 8.20
C GLY A 162 -3.40 -14.75 6.80
N GLY A 163 -3.92 -13.80 6.03
CA GLY A 163 -4.26 -13.97 4.60
C GLY A 163 -3.08 -13.65 3.69
N THR A 164 -3.38 -13.25 2.44
CA THR A 164 -2.36 -12.82 1.47
C THR A 164 -2.01 -11.33 1.57
N GLY A 165 -2.83 -10.54 2.28
CA GLY A 165 -2.60 -9.12 2.49
C GLY A 165 -1.45 -8.85 3.45
N GLN A 166 -0.63 -7.86 3.12
CA GLN A 166 0.42 -7.34 3.98
C GLN A 166 0.33 -5.83 3.96
N PHE A 167 -0.18 -5.29 5.07
CA PHE A 167 -0.48 -3.89 5.20
C PHE A 167 0.65 -3.17 5.91
N THR A 168 0.84 -1.94 5.51
CA THR A 168 1.78 -1.03 6.17
C THR A 168 1.11 0.30 6.37
N SER A 169 1.47 1.01 7.44
CA SER A 169 0.95 2.35 7.71
C SER A 169 1.98 3.18 8.46
N LEU A 170 1.99 4.48 8.20
CA LEU A 170 2.85 5.46 8.82
C LEU A 170 1.99 6.53 9.48
N TYR A 171 2.05 6.59 10.80
CA TYR A 171 1.27 7.51 11.61
C TYR A 171 2.15 8.42 12.45
N LEU A 172 1.61 9.58 12.81
CA LEU A 172 2.09 10.38 13.92
C LEU A 172 1.16 10.18 15.12
N PHE A 173 1.76 9.87 16.27
CA PHE A 173 1.04 9.64 17.52
C PHE A 173 1.42 10.65 18.58
N LYS A 174 0.40 11.13 19.30
CA LYS A 174 0.57 11.92 20.51
C LYS A 174 0.10 11.13 21.72
N ARG A 175 0.94 11.08 22.75
CA ARG A 175 0.58 10.49 24.05
C ARG A 175 -0.24 11.49 24.86
N VAL A 176 -1.41 11.07 25.33
CA VAL A 176 -2.24 11.83 26.29
C VAL A 176 -2.66 10.87 27.40
N ASP A 177 -2.06 11.02 28.57
CA ASP A 177 -2.23 10.13 29.73
C ASP A 177 -2.02 8.66 29.35
N ASP A 178 -3.08 7.84 29.42
CA ASP A 178 -3.08 6.43 29.06
C ASP A 178 -3.51 6.13 27.63
N THR A 179 -3.66 7.15 26.79
CA THR A 179 -4.07 7.00 25.39
C THR A 179 -2.98 7.39 24.39
N LEU A 180 -3.01 6.79 23.20
CA LEU A 180 -2.33 7.31 22.02
C LEU A 180 -3.37 7.89 21.07
N GLN A 181 -3.22 9.14 20.71
CA GLN A 181 -4.05 9.80 19.70
C GLN A 181 -3.31 9.79 18.38
N VAL A 182 -3.94 9.29 17.31
CA VAL A 182 -3.45 9.51 15.95
C VAL A 182 -3.65 10.99 15.64
N THR A 183 -2.56 11.73 15.49
CA THR A 183 -2.63 13.13 15.08
C THR A 183 -2.68 13.23 13.56
N ARG A 184 -1.99 12.34 12.86
CA ARG A 184 -1.93 12.30 11.39
C ARG A 184 -1.74 10.88 10.86
N ASN A 185 -2.46 10.53 9.80
CA ASN A 185 -2.15 9.40 8.92
C ASN A 185 -1.35 9.93 7.73
N ILE A 186 -0.08 9.53 7.63
CA ILE A 186 0.85 10.02 6.61
C ILE A 186 0.73 9.20 5.33
N ALA A 187 0.72 7.87 5.45
CA ALA A 187 0.62 6.95 4.33
C ALA A 187 0.22 5.54 4.81
N GLY A 188 -0.34 4.73 3.91
CA GLY A 188 -0.57 3.32 4.15
C GLY A 188 -1.17 2.60 2.96
N GLY A 189 -1.11 1.27 2.95
CA GLY A 189 -1.62 0.44 1.87
C GLY A 189 -1.24 -1.04 1.97
N ASP A 190 -1.66 -1.84 0.99
CA ASP A 190 -1.35 -3.28 0.85
C ASP A 190 -0.29 -3.49 -0.22
N ARG A 191 0.93 -3.90 0.18
CA ARG A 191 2.03 -4.25 -0.73
C ARG A 191 2.21 -3.22 -1.86
N CYS A 192 1.86 -3.55 -3.10
CA CYS A 192 2.02 -2.67 -4.26
C CYS A 192 1.01 -1.53 -4.32
N ASN A 193 -0.13 -1.66 -3.64
CA ASN A 193 -1.18 -0.65 -3.59
C ASN A 193 -0.99 0.25 -2.36
N GLY A 194 -0.03 1.17 -2.46
CA GLY A 194 0.25 2.18 -1.43
C GLY A 194 1.06 1.67 -0.24
N GLY A 195 1.51 0.42 -0.25
CA GLY A 195 2.34 -0.12 0.83
C GLY A 195 3.69 0.60 0.92
N ILE A 196 4.13 0.88 2.15
CA ILE A 196 5.36 1.57 2.49
C ILE A 196 6.53 0.59 2.45
N GLU A 197 7.49 0.87 1.55
CA GLU A 197 8.70 0.06 1.40
C GLU A 197 9.75 0.47 2.43
N SER A 198 9.95 1.78 2.60
CA SER A 198 10.92 2.34 3.52
C SER A 198 10.36 3.56 4.26
N ALA A 199 10.76 3.74 5.52
CA ALA A 199 10.49 4.95 6.29
C ALA A 199 11.59 5.17 7.32
N ALA A 200 12.07 6.40 7.45
CA ALA A 200 13.08 6.80 8.40
C ALA A 200 12.97 8.28 8.73
N LEU A 201 13.39 8.65 9.95
CA LEU A 201 13.64 10.04 10.31
C LEU A 201 15.14 10.32 10.17
N SER A 202 15.53 11.25 9.31
CA SER A 202 16.91 11.71 9.16
C SER A 202 16.93 13.22 9.09
N ASP A 203 17.82 13.85 9.86
CA ASP A 203 18.02 15.32 9.85
C ASP A 203 16.72 16.10 10.14
N GLY A 204 15.84 15.54 10.98
CA GLY A 204 14.54 16.11 11.32
C GLY A 204 13.48 15.98 10.23
N ALA A 205 13.78 15.27 9.14
CA ALA A 205 12.86 15.03 8.04
C ALA A 205 12.41 13.57 8.00
N LEU A 206 11.09 13.36 7.92
CA LEU A 206 10.49 12.05 7.73
C LEU A 206 10.55 11.72 6.23
N ARG A 207 11.43 10.77 5.90
CA ARG A 207 11.61 10.28 4.54
C ARG A 207 10.99 8.90 4.42
N TYR A 208 10.20 8.68 3.39
CA TYR A 208 9.55 7.40 3.17
C TYR A 208 9.31 7.15 1.69
N SER A 209 9.09 5.88 1.34
CA SER A 209 8.66 5.49 0.01
C SER A 209 7.43 4.60 0.06
N ILE A 210 6.52 4.80 -0.90
CA ILE A 210 5.35 3.94 -1.10
C ILE A 210 5.41 3.28 -2.47
N ASN A 211 4.95 2.05 -2.56
CA ASN A 211 4.77 1.35 -3.81
C ASN A 211 3.54 1.89 -4.55
N LEU A 212 3.63 1.93 -5.87
CA LEU A 212 2.59 2.40 -6.77
C LEU A 212 2.20 1.31 -7.76
N THR A 213 0.89 1.15 -7.93
CA THR A 213 0.26 0.44 -9.04
C THR A 213 0.25 1.31 -10.31
N PRO A 214 -0.05 0.74 -11.49
CA PRO A 214 -0.28 1.53 -12.71
C PRO A 214 -1.26 2.68 -12.53
N MET A 215 -2.41 2.41 -11.90
CA MET A 215 -3.42 3.43 -11.64
C MET A 215 -2.89 4.50 -10.69
N ALA A 216 -2.24 4.12 -9.59
CA ALA A 216 -1.67 5.06 -8.63
C ALA A 216 -0.54 5.90 -9.23
N LEU A 217 0.33 5.31 -10.06
CA LEU A 217 1.39 6.02 -10.78
C LEU A 217 0.82 7.07 -11.73
N TYR A 218 -0.21 6.71 -12.48
CA TYR A 218 -0.91 7.64 -13.36
C TYR A 218 -1.54 8.80 -12.58
N ALA A 219 -2.25 8.50 -11.48
CA ALA A 219 -2.87 9.50 -10.61
C ALA A 219 -1.83 10.43 -9.95
N GLN A 220 -0.69 9.89 -9.50
CA GLN A 220 0.38 10.65 -8.86
C GLN A 220 0.94 11.76 -9.76
N GLY A 221 0.95 11.57 -11.08
CA GLY A 221 1.33 12.59 -12.06
C GLY A 221 0.23 13.56 -12.47
N GLY A 222 -0.91 13.58 -11.77
CA GLY A 222 -2.05 14.44 -12.07
C GLY A 222 -3.08 13.83 -13.02
N GLY A 223 -2.98 12.52 -13.28
CA GLY A 223 -3.96 11.79 -14.07
C GLY A 223 -5.30 11.67 -13.35
N ARG A 224 -6.41 11.79 -14.08
CA ARG A 224 -7.75 11.61 -13.52
C ARG A 224 -8.18 10.15 -13.63
N THR A 225 -8.52 9.54 -12.51
CA THR A 225 -8.99 8.14 -12.45
C THR A 225 -10.51 8.01 -12.38
N ASP A 226 -11.23 9.14 -12.35
CA ASP A 226 -12.69 9.16 -12.32
C ASP A 226 -13.26 8.41 -13.55
N GLY A 227 -13.98 7.32 -13.30
CA GLY A 227 -14.63 6.53 -14.36
C GLY A 227 -13.70 5.58 -15.11
N MET A 228 -12.44 5.43 -14.69
CA MET A 228 -11.57 4.34 -15.15
C MET A 228 -11.95 3.04 -14.43
N ASP A 229 -11.89 1.92 -15.14
CA ASP A 229 -11.97 0.59 -14.53
C ASP A 229 -10.55 0.08 -14.19
N VAL A 230 -10.45 -0.90 -13.30
CA VAL A 230 -9.19 -1.59 -12.98
C VAL A 230 -8.61 -2.33 -14.21
N GLU A 231 -9.41 -2.53 -15.25
CA GLU A 231 -8.99 -3.10 -16.53
C GLU A 231 -8.26 -2.08 -17.42
N ASP A 232 -8.53 -0.78 -17.27
CA ASP A 232 -7.85 0.28 -18.02
C ASP A 232 -6.42 0.46 -17.52
N LEU A 233 -6.26 0.54 -16.21
CA LEU A 233 -4.97 0.53 -15.51
C LEU A 233 -5.09 -0.34 -14.25
N PRO A 234 -4.30 -1.41 -14.13
CA PRO A 234 -4.36 -2.28 -12.97
C PRO A 234 -4.14 -1.52 -11.65
N ASP A 235 -4.98 -1.79 -10.66
CA ASP A 235 -4.81 -1.33 -9.29
C ASP A 235 -4.89 -2.52 -8.32
N CYS A 236 -3.76 -3.21 -8.12
CA CYS A 236 -3.72 -4.44 -7.36
C CYS A 236 -2.51 -4.54 -6.43
N ALA A 237 -2.67 -5.27 -5.33
CA ALA A 237 -1.62 -5.42 -4.30
C ALA A 237 -0.36 -6.17 -4.79
N THR A 238 -0.37 -6.79 -5.97
CA THR A 238 0.80 -7.45 -6.58
C THR A 238 1.25 -6.77 -7.88
N CYS A 239 0.66 -5.62 -8.21
CA CYS A 239 0.92 -4.87 -9.43
C CYS A 239 1.96 -3.75 -9.17
N CYS A 240 3.15 -4.07 -8.67
CA CYS A 240 4.18 -3.08 -8.36
C CYS A 240 4.81 -2.55 -9.66
N TYR A 241 4.78 -1.23 -9.85
CA TYR A 241 5.39 -0.56 -11.03
C TYR A 241 6.38 0.52 -10.65
N ALA A 242 6.18 1.18 -9.53
CA ALA A 242 7.05 2.26 -9.13
C ALA A 242 7.06 2.43 -7.62
N GLN A 243 7.99 3.26 -7.16
CA GLN A 243 8.03 3.79 -5.81
C GLN A 243 7.98 5.30 -5.86
N ALA A 244 7.09 5.92 -5.08
CA ALA A 244 7.11 7.35 -4.82
C ALA A 244 7.92 7.63 -3.57
N HIS A 245 8.86 8.56 -3.66
CA HIS A 245 9.74 8.97 -2.57
C HIS A 245 9.32 10.33 -2.05
N TYR A 246 9.13 10.40 -0.74
CA TYR A 246 8.63 11.58 -0.05
C TYR A 246 9.63 12.08 1.00
N ASN A 247 9.62 13.39 1.20
CA ASN A 247 10.29 14.08 2.28
C ASN A 247 9.30 15.04 2.94
N ASN A 248 8.91 14.76 4.19
CA ASN A 248 7.85 15.48 4.90
C ASN A 248 6.60 15.65 4.01
N GLU A 249 6.13 14.54 3.42
CA GLU A 249 4.96 14.46 2.53
C GLU A 249 5.08 15.22 1.20
N THR A 250 6.21 15.86 0.95
CA THR A 250 6.51 16.43 -0.37
C THR A 250 7.09 15.34 -1.26
N LEU A 251 6.46 15.10 -2.42
CA LEU A 251 6.98 14.18 -3.43
C LEU A 251 8.31 14.72 -3.98
N GLU A 252 9.40 13.97 -3.79
CA GLU A 252 10.72 14.31 -4.33
C GLU A 252 10.98 13.63 -5.67
N SER A 253 10.63 12.34 -5.78
CA SER A 253 10.87 11.56 -6.99
C SER A 253 9.97 10.33 -7.09
N ILE A 254 9.93 9.75 -8.30
CA ILE A 254 9.37 8.44 -8.60
C ILE A 254 10.48 7.58 -9.20
N SER A 255 10.58 6.33 -8.77
CA SER A 255 11.48 5.33 -9.35
C SER A 255 10.67 4.17 -9.92
N LEU A 256 10.84 3.87 -11.21
CA LEU A 256 10.29 2.65 -11.82
C LEU A 256 11.07 1.43 -11.32
N ASP A 257 10.35 0.33 -11.10
CA ASP A 257 10.98 -0.95 -10.76
C ASP A 257 11.80 -1.46 -11.96
N SER A 258 13.11 -1.61 -11.80
CA SER A 258 14.01 -2.06 -12.87
C SER A 258 13.73 -3.47 -13.34
N ASP A 259 13.09 -4.31 -12.53
CA ASP A 259 12.76 -5.69 -12.86
C ASP A 259 11.42 -5.83 -13.59
N LEU A 260 10.68 -4.73 -13.80
CA LEU A 260 9.42 -4.71 -14.54
C LEU A 260 9.48 -5.41 -15.90
N PRO A 261 10.48 -5.22 -16.77
CA PRO A 261 10.50 -5.91 -18.07
C PRO A 261 10.44 -7.44 -17.93
N ASN A 262 11.11 -7.99 -16.90
CA ASN A 262 11.08 -9.42 -16.61
C ASN A 262 9.72 -9.85 -16.06
N LEU A 263 9.08 -9.02 -15.23
CA LEU A 263 7.75 -9.30 -14.68
C LEU A 263 6.64 -9.19 -15.74
N LEU A 264 6.72 -8.18 -16.61
CA LEU A 264 5.74 -7.92 -17.66
C LEU A 264 5.82 -8.96 -18.78
N SER A 265 7.02 -9.45 -19.12
CA SER A 265 7.18 -10.54 -20.11
C SER A 265 6.60 -11.88 -19.64
N GLN A 266 6.45 -12.08 -18.32
CA GLN A 266 5.83 -13.27 -17.74
C GLN A 266 4.32 -13.14 -17.59
N ARG A 267 3.76 -11.92 -17.67
CA ARG A 267 2.32 -11.73 -17.66
C ARG A 267 1.77 -12.00 -19.05
N THR A 268 0.83 -12.93 -19.12
CA THR A 268 -0.12 -12.96 -20.23
C THR A 268 -0.97 -11.70 -20.09
N LEU A 269 -0.66 -10.65 -20.87
CA LEU A 269 -1.41 -9.39 -20.88
C LEU A 269 -2.81 -9.66 -21.42
N GLY A 270 -3.72 -10.09 -20.54
CA GLY A 270 -5.15 -10.26 -20.81
C GLY A 270 -5.95 -8.98 -20.64
N GLY A 271 -5.29 -7.82 -20.53
CA GLY A 271 -5.90 -6.53 -20.25
C GLY A 271 -6.40 -5.80 -21.50
N ALA A 272 -7.28 -4.82 -21.29
CA ALA A 272 -7.73 -3.89 -22.31
C ALA A 272 -6.55 -3.18 -23.00
N ASP A 273 -6.80 -2.59 -24.18
CA ASP A 273 -5.80 -1.91 -25.01
C ASP A 273 -4.97 -0.86 -24.22
N ALA A 274 -5.59 -0.23 -23.20
CA ALA A 274 -4.96 0.77 -22.35
C ALA A 274 -3.82 0.22 -21.47
N ALA A 275 -4.04 -0.90 -20.76
CA ALA A 275 -3.04 -1.48 -19.86
C ALA A 275 -1.79 -1.95 -20.63
N SER A 276 -1.99 -2.60 -21.78
CA SER A 276 -0.89 -3.03 -22.66
C SER A 276 -0.11 -1.84 -23.24
N CYS A 277 -0.82 -0.77 -23.62
CA CYS A 277 -0.20 0.49 -24.03
C CYS A 277 0.64 1.12 -22.92
N PHE A 278 0.12 1.16 -21.69
CA PHE A 278 0.84 1.66 -20.52
C PHE A 278 2.13 0.87 -20.27
N ASP A 279 2.04 -0.46 -20.27
CA ASP A 279 3.18 -1.36 -20.10
C ASP A 279 4.25 -1.12 -21.17
N THR A 280 3.84 -0.90 -22.42
CA THR A 280 4.76 -0.58 -23.53
C THR A 280 5.51 0.74 -23.29
N ILE A 281 4.81 1.77 -22.80
CA ILE A 281 5.43 3.06 -22.47
C ILE A 281 6.42 2.92 -21.30
N VAL A 282 6.03 2.20 -20.24
CA VAL A 282 6.89 1.94 -19.07
C VAL A 282 8.15 1.17 -19.47
N GLN A 283 8.01 0.06 -20.20
CA GLN A 283 9.15 -0.74 -20.68
C GLN A 283 10.08 0.07 -21.58
N GLY A 284 9.52 0.93 -22.43
CA GLY A 284 10.29 1.84 -23.28
C GLY A 284 11.19 2.78 -22.47
N ASN A 285 10.64 3.38 -21.41
CA ASN A 285 11.40 4.26 -20.52
C ASN A 285 12.49 3.50 -19.76
N ILE A 286 12.18 2.32 -19.21
CA ILE A 286 13.18 1.48 -18.53
C ILE A 286 14.33 1.10 -19.47
N THR A 287 14.01 0.70 -20.70
CA THR A 287 15.01 0.34 -21.73
C THR A 287 15.88 1.54 -22.12
N ALA A 288 15.32 2.76 -22.08
CA ALA A 288 16.05 3.99 -22.32
C ALA A 288 16.89 4.47 -21.12
N GLY A 289 16.82 3.78 -19.96
CA GLY A 289 17.47 4.21 -18.72
C GLY A 289 16.72 5.33 -17.98
N GLU A 290 15.50 5.66 -18.41
CA GLU A 290 14.64 6.69 -17.81
C GLU A 290 13.79 6.08 -16.69
N THR A 291 14.45 5.64 -15.62
CA THR A 291 13.79 4.95 -14.48
C THR A 291 13.45 5.88 -13.32
N ASN A 292 13.90 7.13 -13.35
CA ASN A 292 13.68 8.09 -12.26
C ASN A 292 13.02 9.35 -12.80
N PHE A 293 11.93 9.79 -12.17
CA PHE A 293 11.20 11.00 -12.54
C PHE A 293 11.17 11.98 -11.38
N THR A 294 11.47 13.24 -11.67
CA THR A 294 11.02 14.38 -10.87
C THR A 294 9.50 14.57 -11.02
N PRO A 295 8.83 15.34 -10.15
CA PRO A 295 7.40 15.64 -10.29
C PRO A 295 7.01 16.21 -11.66
N GLU A 296 7.86 17.07 -12.25
CA GLU A 296 7.63 17.64 -13.59
C GLU A 296 7.71 16.57 -14.69
N GLN A 297 8.74 15.71 -14.64
CA GLN A 297 8.88 14.59 -15.58
C GLN A 297 7.73 13.59 -15.44
N LEU A 298 7.25 13.34 -14.21
CA LEU A 298 6.11 12.49 -13.96
C LEU A 298 4.83 13.06 -14.60
N ALA A 299 4.58 14.37 -14.49
CA ALA A 299 3.43 15.00 -15.14
C ALA A 299 3.47 14.87 -16.67
N ALA A 300 4.66 15.02 -17.27
CA ALA A 300 4.86 14.80 -18.70
C ALA A 300 4.63 13.33 -19.10
N PHE A 301 5.12 12.39 -18.29
CA PHE A 301 4.90 10.96 -18.45
C PHE A 301 3.40 10.60 -18.39
N THR A 302 2.68 11.11 -17.39
CA THR A 302 1.23 10.96 -17.24
C THR A 302 0.47 11.56 -18.42
N THR A 303 0.87 12.73 -18.91
CA THR A 303 0.27 13.33 -20.12
C THR A 303 0.42 12.41 -21.32
N ARG A 304 1.61 11.82 -21.51
CA ARG A 304 1.87 10.88 -22.61
C ARG A 304 0.97 9.64 -22.51
N ILE A 305 0.77 9.09 -21.32
CA ILE A 305 -0.15 7.97 -21.08
C ILE A 305 -1.58 8.36 -21.44
N GLN A 306 -2.07 9.50 -20.91
CA GLN A 306 -3.42 9.97 -21.17
C GLN A 306 -3.66 10.14 -22.67
N THR A 307 -2.73 10.77 -23.39
CA THR A 307 -2.88 11.04 -24.83
C THR A 307 -2.72 9.80 -25.70
N THR A 308 -1.93 8.81 -25.28
CA THR A 308 -1.60 7.64 -26.12
C THR A 308 -2.48 6.44 -25.82
N CYS A 309 -2.75 6.19 -24.54
CA CYS A 309 -3.40 4.96 -24.08
C CYS A 309 -4.87 5.16 -23.72
N LEU A 310 -5.28 6.35 -23.26
CA LEU A 310 -6.61 6.59 -22.69
C LEU A 310 -7.52 7.49 -23.55
N SER A 311 -7.01 8.06 -24.64
CA SER A 311 -7.76 8.99 -25.51
C SER A 311 -8.93 8.35 -26.27
N ALA A 312 -8.92 7.03 -26.48
CA ALA A 312 -9.96 6.33 -27.23
C ALA A 312 -11.25 6.10 -26.41
N THR A 313 -11.14 6.20 -25.08
CA THR A 313 -12.21 5.88 -24.12
C THR A 313 -12.87 7.12 -23.50
N ALA A 314 -12.33 8.32 -23.73
CA ALA A 314 -12.96 9.55 -23.24
C ALA A 314 -14.30 9.79 -23.95
N PRO A 315 -15.45 9.77 -23.25
CA PRO A 315 -16.73 10.10 -23.87
C PRO A 315 -16.65 11.53 -24.41
N ALA A 316 -16.95 11.68 -25.71
CA ALA A 316 -16.76 12.92 -26.47
C ALA A 316 -17.53 14.17 -25.95
N ASP A 317 -18.29 14.06 -24.86
CA ASP A 317 -19.27 15.05 -24.43
C ASP A 317 -18.97 15.75 -23.09
N THR A 318 -17.79 15.56 -22.48
CA THR A 318 -17.41 16.37 -21.29
C THR A 318 -16.53 17.54 -21.69
N ALA A 319 -17.16 18.71 -21.82
CA ALA A 319 -16.47 19.99 -21.95
C ALA A 319 -15.41 20.17 -20.83
N PRO A 320 -14.24 20.76 -21.12
CA PRO A 320 -13.18 20.95 -20.14
C PRO A 320 -13.69 21.76 -18.94
N ALA A 321 -13.47 21.23 -17.74
CA ALA A 321 -13.71 21.95 -16.49
C ALA A 321 -12.82 23.20 -16.48
N ALA A 322 -13.44 24.36 -16.29
CA ALA A 322 -12.78 25.63 -16.25
C ALA A 322 -11.72 25.68 -15.13
N ASP A 323 -10.52 26.07 -15.54
CA ASP A 323 -9.43 26.69 -14.78
C ASP A 323 -9.71 26.89 -13.27
N ILE A 324 -9.23 25.94 -12.45
CA ILE A 324 -9.18 26.12 -10.99
C ILE A 324 -7.99 27.02 -10.71
N THR A 325 -8.28 28.31 -10.60
CA THR A 325 -7.35 29.30 -10.06
C THR A 325 -7.05 28.97 -8.61
N THR A 326 -5.78 28.81 -8.31
CA THR A 326 -5.21 28.63 -6.98
C THR A 326 -5.34 29.94 -6.19
N ASP A 327 -6.41 30.07 -5.41
CA ASP A 327 -6.44 31.03 -4.31
C ASP A 327 -7.01 30.35 -3.06
N SER A 328 -6.11 29.90 -2.19
CA SER A 328 -6.46 29.45 -0.85
C SER A 328 -5.39 29.93 0.11
N ALA A 329 -5.51 31.21 0.45
CA ALA A 329 -4.95 31.76 1.66
C ALA A 329 -5.65 31.11 2.87
N LEU A 330 -4.86 30.38 3.66
CA LEU A 330 -5.24 29.91 5.00
C LEU A 330 -5.52 31.13 5.90
N PRO A 331 -6.64 31.17 6.65
CA PRO A 331 -6.83 32.17 7.68
C PRO A 331 -5.86 31.91 8.85
N SER A 332 -4.99 32.89 9.09
CA SER A 332 -4.14 32.99 10.27
C SER A 332 -4.98 33.07 11.55
N ALA A 333 -4.88 32.06 12.40
CA ALA A 333 -5.29 32.17 13.80
C ALA A 333 -4.11 32.76 14.60
N THR A 334 -4.36 33.88 15.27
CA THR A 334 -3.47 34.45 16.31
C THR A 334 -4.30 34.59 17.59
N PRO A 335 -3.61 34.68 18.74
CA PRO A 335 -3.76 33.79 19.89
C PRO A 335 -5.08 33.90 20.68
#